data_AF-A0A821U6M9-F1
#
_entry.id   AF-A0A821U6M9-F1
#
_cell.length_a   1.000
_cell.length_b   1.000
_cell.length_c   1.000
_cell.angle_alpha   90.00
_cell.angle_beta   90.00
_cell.angle_gamma   90.00
#
_symmetry.space_group_name_H-M   'P 1'
#
loop_
_entity.id
_entity.type
_entity.pdbx_description
1 polymer ?
#
loop_
_entity_poly.entity_id
_entity_poly.type
_entity_poly.pdbx_seq_one_letter_code
_entity_poly.pdbx_strand_id
1 'polypeptide(L)'
;RVGDRVQFIDNSEIVPGEIVHIQLTKQQGYYAPLTPSGTIVIDGVVASNYATVSNHALAHQLMGIYRWWIDLVGGSKWSEEIPWM
;
A
#
# COMPACT_ATOMS: atom_id res chain seq x y z
N ARG A 1 12.46 -6.09 11.30
CA ARG A 1 13.88 -6.42 11.54
C ARG A 1 14.25 -7.62 10.69
N VAL A 2 15.53 -7.86 10.44
CA VAL A 2 15.95 -9.11 9.80
C VAL A 2 15.45 -10.27 10.68
N GLY A 3 14.83 -11.28 10.06
CA GLY A 3 14.13 -12.37 10.74
C GLY A 3 12.65 -12.12 11.05
N ASP A 4 12.15 -10.89 10.94
CA ASP A 4 10.70 -10.65 11.01
C ASP A 4 10.03 -11.13 9.72
N ARG A 5 8.71 -11.34 9.79
CA ARG A 5 7.92 -11.80 8.66
C ARG A 5 7.07 -10.68 8.05
N VAL A 6 6.95 -10.68 6.73
CA VAL A 6 6.07 -9.81 5.96
C VAL A 6 5.16 -10.65 5.07
N GLN A 7 4.03 -10.06 4.65
CA GLN A 7 3.07 -10.72 3.78
C GLN A 7 3.46 -10.53 2.32
N PHE A 8 3.56 -11.62 1.58
CA PHE A 8 3.80 -11.66 0.14
C PHE A 8 2.58 -12.25 -0.58
N ILE A 9 2.41 -11.88 -1.84
CA ILE A 9 1.47 -12.54 -2.75
C ILE A 9 2.24 -13.57 -3.60
N ASP A 10 1.81 -14.81 -3.51
CA ASP A 10 2.27 -15.91 -4.37
C ASP A 10 1.04 -16.65 -4.93
N ASN A 11 0.94 -16.79 -6.25
CA ASN A 11 -0.20 -17.42 -6.94
C ASN A 11 -1.58 -16.94 -6.44
N SER A 12 -1.73 -15.62 -6.19
CA SER A 12 -2.94 -14.99 -5.64
C SER A 12 -3.29 -15.36 -4.18
N GLU A 13 -2.39 -16.02 -3.46
CA GLU A 13 -2.51 -16.30 -2.03
C GLU A 13 -1.53 -15.43 -1.23
N ILE A 14 -1.92 -15.09 0.01
CA ILE A 14 -1.05 -14.35 0.92
C ILE A 14 -0.21 -15.34 1.71
N VAL A 15 1.10 -15.32 1.46
CA VAL A 15 2.09 -16.18 2.12
C VAL A 15 3.06 -15.35 2.96
N PRO A 16 3.52 -15.86 4.12
CA PRO A 16 4.49 -15.16 4.94
C PRO A 16 5.94 -15.37 4.45
N GLY A 17 6.65 -14.29 4.11
CA GLY A 17 8.08 -14.28 3.77
C GLY A 17 8.94 -13.67 4.88
N GLU A 18 10.21 -14.09 4.96
CA GLU A 18 11.16 -13.61 5.96
C GLU A 18 12.02 -12.46 5.43
N ILE A 19 12.24 -11.44 6.26
CA ILE A 19 13.16 -10.34 5.92
C ILE A 19 14.60 -10.83 6.10
N VAL A 20 15.30 -11.02 4.98
CA VAL A 20 16.72 -11.45 4.98
C VAL A 20 17.70 -10.26 5.01
N HIS A 21 17.26 -9.09 4.57
CA HIS A 21 18.12 -7.90 4.46
C HIS A 21 17.30 -6.61 4.61
N ILE A 22 17.89 -5.58 5.22
CA ILE A 22 17.30 -4.24 5.35
C ILE A 22 18.37 -3.21 5.01
N GLN A 23 18.06 -2.30 4.09
CA GLN A 23 18.93 -1.21 3.69
C GLN A 23 18.16 0.10 3.63
N LEU A 24 18.78 1.20 4.07
CA LEU A 24 18.25 2.54 3.88
C LEU A 24 18.82 3.15 2.60
N THR A 25 17.95 3.63 1.71
CA THR A 25 18.34 4.25 0.43
C THR A 25 17.71 5.63 0.27
N LYS A 26 18.37 6.52 -0.47
CA LYS A 26 17.83 7.83 -0.86
C LYS A 26 17.45 7.80 -2.34
N GLN A 27 16.18 8.10 -2.63
CA GLN A 27 15.64 8.13 -4.00
C GLN A 27 14.86 9.44 -4.22
N GLN A 28 14.58 9.77 -5.50
CA GLN A 28 13.88 10.99 -5.89
C GLN A 28 12.41 10.68 -6.19
N GLY A 29 11.49 11.42 -5.58
CA GLY A 29 10.04 11.26 -5.79
C GLY A 29 9.41 10.16 -4.92
N TYR A 30 8.07 10.24 -4.77
CA TYR A 30 7.25 9.25 -4.06
C TYR A 30 5.91 9.11 -4.77
N TYR A 31 5.35 7.90 -4.79
CA TYR A 31 3.99 7.61 -5.24
C TYR A 31 3.28 6.76 -4.19
N ALA A 32 2.11 7.20 -3.72
CA ALA A 32 1.34 6.54 -2.65
C ALA A 32 -0.17 6.66 -2.94
N PRO A 33 -0.70 5.87 -3.89
CA PRO A 33 -2.06 6.04 -4.39
C PRO A 33 -3.11 5.55 -3.39
N LEU A 34 -4.08 6.40 -3.04
CA LEU A 34 -5.13 6.01 -2.10
C LEU A 34 -6.05 4.94 -2.67
N THR A 35 -5.96 3.72 -2.14
CA THR A 35 -6.85 2.62 -2.49
C THR A 35 -8.11 2.60 -1.61
N PRO A 36 -9.23 2.04 -2.11
CA PRO A 36 -10.43 1.84 -1.31
C PRO A 36 -10.19 0.94 -0.09
N SER A 37 -9.34 -0.07 -0.21
CA SER A 37 -8.99 -1.00 0.88
C SER A 37 -8.03 -0.39 1.89
N GLY A 38 -7.25 0.63 1.52
CA GLY A 38 -6.14 1.14 2.32
C GLY A 38 -4.89 0.26 2.28
N THR A 39 -4.88 -0.76 1.41
CA THR A 39 -3.77 -1.69 1.19
C THR A 39 -3.32 -1.60 -0.27
N ILE A 40 -2.04 -1.79 -0.51
CA ILE A 40 -1.41 -1.83 -1.84
C ILE A 40 -0.42 -3.00 -1.90
N VAL A 41 -0.22 -3.55 -3.09
CA VAL A 41 0.80 -4.57 -3.35
C VAL A 41 1.90 -3.94 -4.20
N ILE A 42 3.13 -3.99 -3.71
CA ILE A 42 4.32 -3.45 -4.41
C ILE A 42 5.37 -4.54 -4.41
N ASP A 43 5.87 -4.92 -5.59
CA ASP A 43 6.86 -5.99 -5.78
C ASP A 43 6.49 -7.29 -5.06
N GLY A 44 5.20 -7.65 -5.10
CA GLY A 44 4.65 -8.83 -4.43
C GLY A 44 4.49 -8.71 -2.91
N VAL A 45 4.86 -7.60 -2.28
CA VAL A 45 4.69 -7.36 -0.83
C VAL A 45 3.37 -6.64 -0.55
N VAL A 46 2.60 -7.13 0.41
CA VAL A 46 1.38 -6.46 0.90
C VAL A 46 1.76 -5.37 1.89
N ALA A 47 1.39 -4.12 1.60
CA ALA A 47 1.68 -2.96 2.42
C ALA A 47 0.45 -2.09 2.67
N SER A 48 0.45 -1.38 3.80
CA SER A 48 -0.49 -0.28 4.03
C SER A 48 -0.15 0.87 3.07
N ASN A 49 -1.16 1.54 2.52
CA ASN A 49 -0.96 2.72 1.69
C ASN A 49 -0.81 4.03 2.51
N TYR A 50 -0.57 3.93 3.82
CA TYR A 50 -0.31 5.08 4.71
C TYR A 50 1.11 5.02 5.25
N ALA A 51 1.89 6.08 5.01
CA ALA A 51 3.30 6.13 5.40
C ALA A 51 3.54 6.60 6.85
N THR A 52 2.69 7.49 7.40
CA THR A 52 3.03 8.24 8.64
C THR A 52 1.98 8.14 9.74
N VAL A 53 0.75 7.74 9.43
CA VAL A 53 -0.32 7.72 10.44
C VAL A 53 -0.28 6.40 11.21
N SER A 54 0.36 6.42 12.38
CA SER A 54 0.47 5.27 13.29
C SER A 54 -0.87 4.79 13.83
N ASN A 55 -1.89 5.66 13.86
CA ASN A 55 -3.26 5.31 14.22
C ASN A 55 -4.07 4.98 12.97
N HIS A 56 -4.06 3.71 12.57
CA HIS A 56 -4.83 3.20 11.43
C HIS A 56 -6.32 3.56 11.51
N ALA A 57 -6.92 3.59 12.71
CA ALA A 57 -8.34 3.97 12.85
C ALA A 57 -8.58 5.44 12.49
N LEU A 58 -7.71 6.34 12.93
CA LEU A 58 -7.77 7.77 12.59
C LEU A 58 -7.51 8.00 11.09
N ALA A 59 -6.54 7.29 10.51
CA ALA A 59 -6.26 7.33 9.09
C ALA A 59 -7.50 6.92 8.28
N HIS A 60 -8.15 5.82 8.68
CA HIS A 60 -9.36 5.33 8.02
C HIS A 60 -10.54 6.30 8.17
N GLN A 61 -10.71 6.95 9.32
CA GLN A 61 -11.79 7.93 9.51
C GLN A 61 -11.63 9.16 8.62
N LEU A 62 -10.42 9.75 8.59
CA LEU A 62 -10.14 10.92 7.76
C LEU A 62 -10.21 10.61 6.28
N MET A 63 -9.67 9.45 5.89
CA MET A 63 -9.64 9.01 4.49
C MET A 63 -10.99 8.46 4.02
N GLY A 64 -11.89 8.08 4.93
CA GLY A 64 -13.25 7.68 4.60
C GLY A 64 -14.05 8.82 3.96
N ILE A 65 -13.92 10.05 4.48
CA ILE A 65 -14.58 11.24 3.92
C ILE A 65 -14.02 11.54 2.51
N TYR A 66 -12.70 11.48 2.37
CA TYR A 66 -12.03 11.73 1.10
C TYR A 66 -12.33 10.64 0.05
N ARG A 67 -12.46 9.38 0.48
CA ARG A 67 -12.86 8.26 -0.38
C ARG A 67 -14.30 8.40 -0.86
N TRP A 68 -15.22 8.74 0.04
CA TRP A 68 -16.61 9.03 -0.33
C TRP A 68 -16.69 10.17 -1.36
N TRP A 69 -15.86 11.22 -1.19
CA TRP A 69 -15.76 12.30 -2.15
C TRP A 69 -15.21 11.85 -3.51
N ILE A 70 -14.15 11.05 -3.54
CA ILE A 70 -13.59 10.48 -4.78
C ILE A 70 -14.62 9.59 -5.48
N ASP A 71 -15.34 8.74 -4.76
CA ASP A 71 -16.37 7.87 -5.31
C ASP A 71 -17.54 8.69 -5.91
N LEU A 72 -17.92 9.80 -5.26
CA LEU A 72 -18.97 10.71 -5.72
C LEU A 72 -18.55 11.49 -6.98
N VAL A 73 -17.30 11.94 -7.04
CA VAL A 73 -16.78 12.79 -8.14
C VAL A 73 -16.25 11.95 -9.32
N GLY A 74 -16.29 10.62 -9.22
CA GLY A 74 -15.87 9.72 -10.30
C GLY A 74 -14.36 9.62 -10.42
N GLY A 75 -13.67 9.44 -9.29
CA GLY A 75 -12.26 9.08 -9.27
C GLY A 75 -11.97 7.87 -10.14
N SER A 76 -10.80 7.87 -10.77
CA SER A 76 -10.35 6.82 -11.68
C SER A 76 -10.49 5.43 -11.05
N LYS A 77 -11.43 4.63 -11.58
CA LYS A 77 -11.55 3.19 -11.28
C LYS A 77 -10.55 2.33 -12.04
N TRP A 78 -9.72 2.96 -12.87
CA TRP A 78 -8.64 2.31 -13.57
C TRP A 78 -7.59 1.91 -12.53
N SER A 79 -7.56 0.62 -12.21
CA SER A 79 -6.33 -0.03 -11.79
C SER A 79 -5.30 0.31 -12.87
N GLU A 80 -4.45 1.29 -12.60
CA GLU A 80 -3.33 1.59 -13.48
C GLU A 80 -2.49 0.31 -13.55
N GLU A 81 -2.53 -0.38 -14.68
CA GLU A 81 -1.38 -1.19 -15.10
C GLU A 81 -0.21 -0.21 -15.15
N ILE A 82 0.58 -0.21 -14.08
CA ILE A 82 1.77 0.63 -13.96
C ILE A 82 2.76 0.06 -14.97
N PRO A 83 3.10 0.76 -16.08
CA PRO A 83 3.84 0.17 -17.21
C PRO A 83 5.29 -0.25 -16.89
N TRP A 84 5.72 -0.05 -15.64
CA TRP A 84 7.04 -0.36 -15.12
C TRP A 84 7.03 -1.36 -13.96
N MET A 85 5.86 -1.96 -13.65
CA MET A 85 5.75 -3.17 -12.82
C MET A 85 5.68 -4.41 -13.70
#